data_AF-A0AAU7K8G7-F1
#
_entry.id   AF-A0AAU7K8G7-F1
#
_cell.length_a   1.000
_cell.length_b   1.000
_cell.length_c   1.000
_cell.angle_alpha   90.00
_cell.angle_beta   90.00
_cell.angle_gamma   90.00
#
_symmetry.space_group_name_H-M   'P 1'
#
loop_
_entity.id
_entity.type
_entity.pdbx_description
1 polymer ?
#
loop_
_entity_poly.entity_id
_entity_poly.type
_entity_poly.pdbx_seq_one_letter_code
_entity_poly.pdbx_strand_id
1 'polypeptide(L)'
;MKTAKSIALILLIIISSSTTSYILAQNKQIKQADICAELEKVNGNEMIKRLADQRIAFNKNRSNHNLPKAEYIINRSNLTIINFNGLDYYVKNNRLTGIKGLNLSDSVMNQITAKLILLDGIQYEQSELLNNEHVNPNSNLQKIWYMDRQFMLTLKILSSTVRDIAALTKNENPSLTVETNVAKMRLPNIDKAAKKSNMQSLLSLSK
;
A
#
# COMPACT_ATOMS: atom_id res chain seq x y z
N MET A 1 59.19 -58.54 -29.09
CA MET A 1 60.42 -58.51 -28.27
C MET A 1 60.39 -57.23 -27.45
N LYS A 2 60.13 -57.33 -26.14
CA LYS A 2 61.10 -57.14 -25.04
C LYS A 2 61.81 -55.76 -25.09
N THR A 3 61.41 -54.86 -24.18
CA THR A 3 62.19 -54.32 -23.03
C THR A 3 62.79 -52.94 -23.36
N ALA A 4 62.91 -51.92 -22.49
CA ALA A 4 62.73 -51.77 -21.05
C ALA A 4 62.54 -50.27 -20.68
N LYS A 5 62.20 -50.07 -19.41
CA LYS A 5 61.89 -48.87 -18.62
C LYS A 5 63.03 -47.83 -18.52
N SER A 6 62.67 -46.56 -18.30
CA SER A 6 63.25 -45.66 -17.26
C SER A 6 62.46 -44.34 -17.25
N ILE A 7 61.53 -44.09 -16.31
CA ILE A 7 61.68 -43.36 -15.05
C ILE A 7 62.54 -42.08 -15.15
N ALA A 8 61.86 -40.92 -15.21
CA ALA A 8 62.34 -39.67 -14.63
C ALA A 8 61.14 -38.78 -14.26
N LEU A 9 60.78 -38.84 -12.98
CA LEU A 9 59.82 -37.99 -12.29
C LEU A 9 60.52 -36.66 -11.99
N ILE A 10 60.00 -35.53 -12.47
CA ILE A 10 60.46 -34.20 -12.03
C ILE A 10 59.30 -33.53 -11.29
N LEU A 11 59.34 -33.69 -9.96
CA LEU A 11 58.60 -32.90 -8.98
C LEU A 11 59.25 -31.52 -8.88
N LEU A 12 58.57 -30.47 -9.36
CA LEU A 12 58.95 -29.09 -9.10
C LEU A 12 58.13 -28.58 -7.92
N ILE A 13 58.79 -28.56 -6.76
CA ILE A 13 58.32 -27.96 -5.51
C ILE A 13 58.58 -26.46 -5.61
N ILE A 14 57.52 -25.65 -5.60
CA ILE A 14 57.64 -24.21 -5.31
C ILE A 14 57.07 -23.99 -3.92
N ILE A 15 57.98 -23.90 -2.95
CA ILE A 15 57.73 -23.34 -1.63
C ILE A 15 57.95 -21.84 -1.75
N SER A 16 56.91 -21.06 -1.53
CA SER A 16 57.06 -19.63 -1.23
C SER A 16 56.00 -19.18 -0.24
N SER A 17 56.45 -19.15 1.02
CA SER A 17 56.34 -18.05 1.97
C SER A 17 54.98 -17.38 2.14
N SER A 18 54.29 -17.82 3.20
CA SER A 18 53.20 -17.10 3.86
C SER A 18 53.69 -15.73 4.36
N THR A 19 53.18 -14.65 3.78
CA THR A 19 53.08 -13.36 4.48
C THR A 19 51.61 -13.08 4.73
N THR A 20 51.23 -13.24 5.98
CA THR A 20 49.93 -12.86 6.54
C THR A 20 49.75 -11.35 6.41
N SER A 21 48.96 -10.92 5.43
CA SER A 21 48.30 -9.62 5.52
C SER A 21 47.20 -9.76 6.56
N TYR A 22 47.44 -9.23 7.76
CA TYR A 22 46.37 -8.90 8.71
C TYR A 22 45.50 -7.82 8.09
N ILE A 23 44.54 -8.20 7.26
CA ILE A 23 43.35 -7.38 7.08
C ILE A 23 42.58 -7.57 8.38
N LEU A 24 42.57 -6.51 9.18
CA LEU A 24 41.70 -6.35 10.33
C LEU A 24 40.26 -6.46 9.81
N ALA A 25 39.74 -7.69 9.72
CA ALA A 25 38.32 -7.93 9.63
C ALA A 25 37.72 -7.27 10.87
N GLN A 26 37.17 -6.07 10.70
CA GLN A 26 36.22 -5.56 11.67
C GLN A 26 35.11 -6.61 11.70
N ASN A 27 35.16 -7.44 12.73
CA ASN A 27 34.08 -8.28 13.20
C ASN A 27 32.96 -7.35 13.64
N LYS A 28 32.33 -6.68 12.68
CA LYS A 28 30.95 -6.28 12.83
C LYS A 28 30.25 -7.62 12.77
N GLN A 29 29.89 -8.14 13.94
CA GLN A 29 28.91 -9.21 14.03
C GLN A 29 27.77 -8.81 13.11
N ILE A 30 27.72 -9.41 11.93
CA ILE A 30 26.53 -9.42 11.09
C ILE A 30 25.59 -10.26 11.93
N LYS A 31 24.89 -9.57 12.85
CA LYS A 31 23.71 -10.11 13.50
C LYS A 31 22.88 -10.64 12.35
N GLN A 32 22.51 -11.90 12.46
CA GLN A 32 21.60 -12.60 11.58
C GLN A 32 20.18 -12.00 11.72
N ALA A 33 20.10 -10.72 11.41
CA ALA A 33 18.98 -9.80 11.49
C ALA A 33 18.94 -8.92 10.23
N ASP A 34 20.03 -8.84 9.44
CA ASP A 34 20.13 -8.00 8.24
C ASP A 34 19.67 -8.67 6.92
N ILE A 35 19.03 -9.85 6.99
CA ILE A 35 18.39 -10.52 5.81
C ILE A 35 16.88 -10.76 6.04
N CYS A 36 16.33 -10.31 7.17
CA CYS A 36 14.89 -10.12 7.26
C CYS A 36 14.62 -8.69 6.81
N ALA A 37 14.15 -8.50 5.58
CA ALA A 37 13.52 -7.24 5.18
C ALA A 37 12.62 -6.77 6.34
N GLU A 38 12.92 -5.61 6.90
CA GLU A 38 12.16 -5.04 8.01
C GLU A 38 10.70 -5.01 7.58
N LEU A 39 9.90 -5.90 8.17
CA LEU A 39 8.52 -6.08 7.79
C LEU A 39 7.76 -4.83 8.22
N GLU A 40 7.51 -3.93 7.26
CA GLU A 40 6.81 -2.68 7.50
C GLU A 40 5.44 -2.99 8.10
N LYS A 41 5.14 -2.43 9.27
CA LYS A 41 3.82 -2.51 9.91
C LYS A 41 3.23 -1.13 10.01
N VAL A 42 2.03 -0.97 9.48
CA VAL A 42 1.37 0.34 9.41
C VAL A 42 -0.05 0.25 9.98
N ASN A 43 -0.45 1.29 10.73
CA ASN A 43 -1.81 1.45 11.19
C ASN A 43 -2.64 2.15 10.09
N GLY A 44 -3.42 1.38 9.34
CA GLY A 44 -4.23 1.89 8.24
C GLY A 44 -5.36 2.82 8.71
N ASN A 45 -5.90 2.61 9.91
CA ASN A 45 -6.90 3.51 10.49
C ASN A 45 -6.33 4.91 10.76
N GLU A 46 -5.12 4.97 11.31
CA GLU A 46 -4.41 6.23 11.54
C GLU A 46 -4.02 6.90 10.23
N MET A 47 -3.62 6.15 9.21
CA MET A 47 -3.36 6.73 7.88
C MET A 47 -4.59 7.40 7.29
N ILE A 48 -5.75 6.73 7.29
CA ILE A 48 -7.02 7.33 6.79
C ILE A 48 -7.33 8.62 7.55
N LYS A 49 -7.23 8.58 8.89
CA LYS A 49 -7.50 9.75 9.73
C LYS A 49 -6.53 10.89 9.43
N ARG A 50 -5.23 10.59 9.38
CA ARG A 50 -4.17 11.58 9.10
C ARG A 50 -4.39 12.27 7.75
N LEU A 51 -4.70 11.52 6.70
CA LEU A 51 -4.95 12.09 5.37
C LEU A 51 -6.16 13.04 5.38
N ALA A 52 -7.25 12.65 6.05
CA ALA A 52 -8.41 13.51 6.23
C ALA A 52 -8.07 14.77 7.05
N ASP A 53 -7.38 14.62 8.17
CA ASP A 53 -7.01 15.72 9.07
C ASP A 53 -6.05 16.71 8.39
N GLN A 54 -5.06 16.21 7.63
CA GLN A 54 -4.15 17.04 6.83
C GLN A 54 -4.92 17.90 5.82
N ARG A 55 -5.90 17.32 5.12
CA ARG A 55 -6.73 18.09 4.17
C ARG A 55 -7.62 19.10 4.90
N ILE A 56 -8.26 18.74 6.00
CA ILE A 56 -9.08 19.66 6.80
C ILE A 56 -8.25 20.84 7.28
N ALA A 57 -7.05 20.57 7.81
CA ALA A 57 -6.15 21.61 8.31
C ALA A 57 -5.73 22.57 7.20
N PHE A 58 -5.36 22.05 6.03
CA PHE A 58 -5.04 22.86 4.85
C PHE A 58 -6.21 23.72 4.40
N ASN A 59 -7.42 23.14 4.34
CA ASN A 59 -8.62 23.86 3.90
C ASN A 59 -9.03 25.00 4.85
N LYS A 60 -8.73 24.87 6.15
CA LYS A 60 -8.92 25.92 7.16
C LYS A 60 -7.86 27.02 7.04
N ASN A 61 -6.61 26.66 6.79
CA ASN A 61 -5.46 27.56 6.79
C ASN A 61 -4.77 27.61 5.41
N ARG A 62 -5.48 28.16 4.42
CA ARG A 62 -5.04 28.23 3.01
C ARG A 62 -3.85 29.14 2.76
N SER A 63 -3.41 29.91 3.75
CA SER A 63 -2.23 30.78 3.68
C SER A 63 -0.91 30.01 3.74
N ASN A 64 -0.94 28.74 4.16
CA ASN A 64 0.26 27.92 4.19
C ASN A 64 0.49 27.30 2.81
N HIS A 65 1.64 27.58 2.20
CA HIS A 65 2.08 26.96 0.94
C HIS A 65 2.39 25.45 1.04
N ASN A 66 2.15 24.84 2.21
CA ASN A 66 2.38 23.42 2.44
C ASN A 66 1.15 22.62 2.01
N LEU A 67 1.21 22.08 0.79
CA LEU A 67 0.18 21.21 0.25
C LEU A 67 0.11 19.89 1.05
N PRO A 68 -1.09 19.33 1.28
CA PRO A 68 -1.23 18.00 1.88
C PRO A 68 -0.49 16.94 1.08
N LYS A 69 0.19 16.02 1.75
CA LYS A 69 0.90 14.93 1.08
C LYS A 69 -0.10 13.89 0.56
N ALA A 70 -0.13 13.67 -0.76
CA ALA A 70 -0.80 12.50 -1.32
C ALA A 70 0.02 11.24 -1.01
N GLU A 71 -0.64 10.20 -0.53
CA GLU A 71 0.03 8.98 -0.12
C GLU A 71 -0.90 7.79 -0.28
N TYR A 72 -0.36 6.68 -0.80
CA TYR A 72 -1.07 5.42 -0.85
C TYR A 72 -1.09 4.76 0.53
N ILE A 73 -2.24 4.19 0.88
CA ILE A 73 -2.41 3.42 2.11
C ILE A 73 -2.08 1.95 1.83
N ILE A 74 -2.69 1.38 0.79
CA ILE A 74 -2.74 -0.04 0.47
C ILE A 74 -1.80 -0.39 -0.69
N ASN A 75 -1.61 0.50 -1.66
CA ASN A 75 -0.73 0.28 -2.80
C ASN A 75 0.75 0.26 -2.34
N ARG A 76 1.29 -0.93 -2.08
CA ARG A 76 2.64 -1.18 -1.52
C ARG A 76 3.41 -2.18 -2.38
N SER A 77 4.61 -1.81 -2.79
CA SER A 77 5.52 -2.69 -3.54
C SER A 77 6.12 -3.77 -2.64
N ASN A 78 6.65 -3.37 -1.48
CA ASN A 78 7.24 -4.26 -0.50
C ASN A 78 6.17 -5.01 0.31
N LEU A 79 6.58 -6.08 0.99
CA LEU A 79 5.70 -6.77 1.93
C LEU A 79 5.43 -5.86 3.13
N THR A 80 4.18 -5.44 3.28
CA THR A 80 3.71 -4.55 4.35
C THR A 80 2.52 -5.20 5.05
N ILE A 81 2.51 -5.17 6.38
CA ILE A 81 1.32 -5.51 7.17
C ILE A 81 0.58 -4.22 7.48
N ILE A 82 -0.68 -4.14 7.06
CA ILE A 82 -1.54 -3.01 7.34
C ILE A 82 -2.64 -3.46 8.30
N ASN A 83 -2.67 -2.87 9.48
CA ASN A 83 -3.75 -3.14 10.44
C ASN A 83 -4.94 -2.21 10.18
N PHE A 84 -6.12 -2.79 9.98
CA PHE A 84 -7.38 -2.06 10.00
C PHE A 84 -8.32 -2.71 11.01
N ASN A 85 -8.78 -1.93 11.98
CA ASN A 85 -9.78 -2.36 12.97
C ASN A 85 -9.40 -3.66 13.70
N GLY A 86 -8.11 -3.86 13.98
CA GLY A 86 -7.60 -5.07 14.63
C GLY A 86 -7.37 -6.26 13.70
N LEU A 87 -7.65 -6.13 12.40
CA LEU A 87 -7.40 -7.16 11.39
C LEU A 87 -6.14 -6.82 10.58
N ASP A 88 -5.21 -7.76 10.50
CA ASP A 88 -3.94 -7.60 9.78
C ASP A 88 -4.09 -8.04 8.32
N TYR A 89 -3.80 -7.13 7.39
CA TYR A 89 -3.78 -7.37 5.95
C TYR A 89 -2.34 -7.45 5.48
N TYR A 90 -1.98 -8.52 4.77
CA TYR A 90 -0.66 -8.69 4.18
C TYR A 90 -0.72 -8.21 2.73
N VAL A 91 0.04 -7.17 2.41
CA VAL A 91 0.11 -6.61 1.05
C VAL A 91 1.52 -6.74 0.52
N LYS A 92 1.65 -7.17 -0.75
CA LYS A 92 2.91 -7.18 -1.48
C LYS A 92 2.62 -7.01 -2.97
N ASN A 93 3.48 -6.28 -3.69
CA ASN A 93 3.30 -6.03 -5.13
C ASN A 93 1.87 -5.54 -5.46
N ASN A 94 1.35 -4.63 -4.64
CA ASN A 94 0.05 -3.99 -4.80
C ASN A 94 -1.14 -4.98 -4.75
N ARG A 95 -0.95 -6.12 -4.09
CA ARG A 95 -1.98 -7.17 -3.93
C ARG A 95 -2.02 -7.68 -2.51
N LEU A 96 -3.23 -8.05 -2.06
CA LEU A 96 -3.33 -8.80 -0.80
C LEU A 96 -2.81 -10.22 -1.03
N THR A 97 -1.86 -10.62 -0.19
CA THR A 97 -1.34 -11.99 -0.13
C THR A 97 -1.98 -12.79 1.00
N GLY A 98 -2.72 -12.13 1.90
CA GLY A 98 -3.46 -12.78 2.98
C GLY A 98 -4.15 -11.78 3.88
N ILE A 99 -5.08 -12.30 4.69
CA ILE A 99 -5.69 -11.58 5.82
C ILE A 99 -5.57 -12.51 7.02
N LYS A 100 -4.98 -12.01 8.11
CA LYS A 100 -4.66 -12.84 9.27
C LYS A 100 -5.92 -13.48 9.85
N GLY A 101 -5.86 -14.79 10.07
CA GLY A 101 -6.98 -15.56 10.64
C GLY A 101 -8.08 -15.91 9.64
N LEU A 102 -7.90 -15.63 8.35
CA LEU A 102 -8.85 -16.00 7.29
C LEU A 102 -8.19 -16.91 6.25
N ASN A 103 -8.89 -17.99 5.90
CA ASN A 103 -8.54 -18.88 4.79
C ASN A 103 -9.51 -18.59 3.65
N LEU A 104 -9.16 -17.61 2.80
CA LEU A 104 -10.00 -17.17 1.68
C LEU A 104 -9.47 -17.71 0.36
N SER A 105 -10.37 -18.06 -0.55
CA SER A 105 -10.02 -18.37 -1.93
C SER A 105 -9.39 -17.19 -2.66
N ASP A 106 -8.56 -17.48 -3.67
CA ASP A 106 -7.92 -16.47 -4.51
C ASP A 106 -8.92 -15.51 -5.16
N SER A 107 -10.09 -16.01 -5.56
CA SER A 107 -11.16 -15.20 -6.13
C SER A 107 -11.63 -14.12 -5.15
N VAL A 108 -11.87 -14.50 -3.89
CA VAL A 108 -12.30 -13.57 -2.84
C VAL A 108 -11.18 -12.59 -2.50
N MET A 109 -9.94 -13.06 -2.38
CA MET A 109 -8.77 -12.21 -2.16
C MET A 109 -8.58 -11.18 -3.29
N ASN A 110 -8.80 -11.58 -4.54
CA ASN A 110 -8.74 -10.68 -5.70
C ASN A 110 -9.86 -9.64 -5.69
N GLN A 111 -11.09 -10.03 -5.29
CA GLN A 111 -12.20 -9.09 -5.15
C GLN A 111 -11.94 -8.03 -4.07
N ILE A 112 -11.44 -8.45 -2.90
CA ILE A 112 -11.06 -7.53 -1.82
C ILE A 112 -9.92 -6.62 -2.30
N THR A 113 -8.88 -7.20 -2.91
CA THR A 113 -7.74 -6.44 -3.46
C THR A 113 -8.21 -5.38 -4.44
N ALA A 114 -9.00 -5.76 -5.45
CA ALA A 114 -9.46 -4.84 -6.49
C ALA A 114 -10.25 -3.67 -5.89
N LYS A 115 -11.13 -3.95 -4.92
CA LYS A 115 -11.91 -2.91 -4.24
C LYS A 115 -11.03 -1.95 -3.43
N LEU A 116 -10.12 -2.50 -2.63
CA LEU A 116 -9.26 -1.71 -1.76
C LEU A 116 -8.25 -0.87 -2.54
N ILE A 117 -7.62 -1.44 -3.58
CA ILE A 117 -6.68 -0.73 -4.45
C ILE A 117 -7.39 0.35 -5.27
N LEU A 118 -8.62 0.09 -5.76
CA LEU A 118 -9.41 1.11 -6.46
C LEU A 118 -9.67 2.33 -5.57
N LEU A 119 -10.15 2.09 -4.34
CA LEU A 119 -10.41 3.16 -3.38
C LEU A 119 -9.14 3.93 -3.00
N ASP A 120 -8.03 3.21 -2.81
CA ASP A 120 -6.74 3.82 -2.49
C ASP A 120 -6.17 4.63 -3.67
N GLY A 121 -6.36 4.17 -4.90
CA GLY A 121 -6.03 4.92 -6.12
C GLY A 121 -6.84 6.20 -6.26
N ILE A 122 -8.15 6.12 -6.08
CA ILE A 122 -9.02 7.29 -6.21
C ILE A 122 -8.69 8.34 -5.15
N GLN A 123 -8.48 7.96 -3.88
CA GLN A 123 -8.13 8.96 -2.86
C GLN A 123 -6.79 9.63 -3.16
N TYR A 124 -5.80 8.86 -3.63
CA TYR A 124 -4.49 9.39 -4.00
C TYR A 124 -4.60 10.39 -5.16
N GLU A 125 -5.27 9.99 -6.25
CA GLU A 125 -5.45 10.83 -7.43
C GLU A 125 -6.22 12.11 -7.11
N GLN A 126 -7.32 12.02 -6.35
CA GLN A 126 -8.06 13.21 -5.93
C GLN A 126 -7.19 14.12 -5.06
N SER A 127 -6.31 13.55 -4.23
CA SER A 127 -5.38 14.35 -3.42
C SER A 127 -4.42 15.16 -4.28
N GLU A 128 -3.81 14.53 -5.29
CA GLU A 128 -2.90 15.16 -6.23
C GLU A 128 -3.60 16.21 -7.10
N LEU A 129 -4.76 15.87 -7.67
CA LEU A 129 -5.54 16.79 -8.51
C LEU A 129 -5.97 18.04 -7.73
N LEU A 130 -6.39 17.88 -6.48
CA LEU A 130 -6.71 19.01 -5.59
C LEU A 130 -5.50 19.90 -5.34
N ASN A 131 -4.35 19.31 -5.04
CA ASN A 131 -3.12 20.04 -4.80
C ASN A 131 -2.72 20.88 -6.02
N ASN A 132 -2.83 20.30 -7.22
CA ASN A 132 -2.59 20.99 -8.48
C ASN A 132 -3.60 22.11 -8.74
N GLU A 133 -4.88 21.87 -8.44
CA GLU A 133 -5.92 22.90 -8.60
C GLU A 133 -5.70 24.07 -7.65
N HIS A 134 -5.20 23.85 -6.43
CA HIS A 134 -4.93 24.93 -5.48
C HIS A 134 -3.80 25.87 -5.88
N VAL A 135 -2.86 25.41 -6.71
CA VAL A 135 -1.76 26.25 -7.24
C VAL A 135 -2.07 26.81 -8.63
N ASN A 136 -3.17 26.41 -9.24
CA ASN A 136 -3.58 26.89 -10.55
C ASN A 136 -4.23 28.29 -10.42
N PRO A 137 -3.69 29.33 -11.09
CA PRO A 137 -4.25 30.69 -11.05
C PRO A 137 -5.64 30.80 -11.69
N ASN A 138 -6.01 29.86 -12.56
CA ASN A 138 -7.32 29.80 -13.22
C ASN A 138 -8.28 28.83 -12.52
N SER A 139 -8.00 28.47 -11.27
CA SER A 139 -8.74 27.44 -10.57
C SER A 139 -10.18 27.83 -10.28
N ASN A 140 -11.07 26.84 -10.38
CA ASN A 140 -12.48 27.02 -10.07
C ASN A 140 -12.76 26.52 -8.65
N LEU A 141 -13.20 27.42 -7.76
CA LEU A 141 -13.55 27.07 -6.38
C LEU A 141 -14.59 25.95 -6.28
N GLN A 142 -15.57 25.91 -7.19
CA GLN A 142 -16.57 24.84 -7.21
C GLN A 142 -15.94 23.49 -7.55
N LYS A 143 -14.97 23.47 -8.46
CA LYS A 143 -14.22 22.26 -8.83
C LYS A 143 -13.40 21.77 -7.64
N ILE A 144 -12.71 22.68 -6.93
CA ILE A 144 -11.97 22.37 -5.70
C ILE A 144 -12.90 21.72 -4.66
N TRP A 145 -14.04 22.36 -4.35
CA TRP A 145 -14.99 21.84 -3.37
C TRP A 145 -15.54 20.46 -3.74
N TYR A 146 -15.80 20.26 -5.03
CA TYR A 146 -16.25 18.99 -5.55
C TYR A 146 -15.19 17.89 -5.34
N MET A 147 -13.94 18.14 -5.72
CA MET A 147 -12.85 17.18 -5.55
C MET A 147 -12.58 16.89 -4.07
N ASP A 148 -12.63 17.91 -3.20
CA ASP A 148 -12.50 17.75 -1.74
C ASP A 148 -13.55 16.79 -1.18
N ARG A 149 -14.80 16.95 -1.63
CA ARG A 149 -15.89 16.07 -1.24
C ARG A 149 -15.65 14.64 -1.73
N GLN A 150 -15.13 14.45 -2.94
CA GLN A 150 -14.81 13.12 -3.46
C GLN A 150 -13.67 12.45 -2.69
N PHE A 151 -12.62 13.21 -2.37
CA PHE A 151 -11.53 12.74 -1.54
C PHE A 151 -12.03 12.23 -0.18
N MET A 152 -12.80 13.06 0.55
CA MET A 152 -13.34 12.70 1.86
C MET A 152 -14.33 11.54 1.79
N LEU A 153 -15.17 11.50 0.76
CA LEU A 153 -16.10 10.40 0.54
C LEU A 153 -15.35 9.08 0.29
N THR A 154 -14.28 9.11 -0.51
CA THR A 154 -13.48 7.93 -0.82
C THR A 154 -12.80 7.37 0.43
N LEU A 155 -12.19 8.23 1.25
CA LEU A 155 -11.63 7.84 2.55
C LEU A 155 -12.68 7.22 3.48
N LYS A 156 -13.90 7.79 3.51
CA LYS A 156 -15.01 7.25 4.29
C LYS A 156 -15.46 5.87 3.79
N ILE A 157 -15.58 5.69 2.47
CA ILE A 157 -15.94 4.40 1.87
C ILE A 157 -14.85 3.36 2.15
N LEU A 158 -13.57 3.74 2.06
CA LEU A 158 -12.45 2.87 2.41
C LEU A 158 -12.54 2.42 3.87
N SER A 159 -12.69 3.37 4.81
CA SER A 159 -12.86 3.10 6.24
C SER A 159 -14.04 2.17 6.54
N SER A 160 -15.19 2.40 5.91
CA SER A 160 -16.36 1.51 6.06
C SER A 160 -16.11 0.13 5.46
N THR A 161 -15.46 0.02 4.30
CA THR A 161 -15.18 -1.28 3.65
C THR A 161 -14.32 -2.17 4.53
N VAL A 162 -13.21 -1.63 5.09
CA VAL A 162 -12.34 -2.42 5.98
C VAL A 162 -13.00 -2.71 7.33
N ARG A 163 -13.94 -1.87 7.78
CA ARG A 163 -14.75 -2.14 8.98
C ARG A 163 -15.75 -3.26 8.75
N ASP A 164 -16.42 -3.27 7.60
CA ASP A 164 -17.38 -4.29 7.23
C ASP A 164 -16.70 -5.66 7.10
N ILE A 165 -15.52 -5.73 6.47
CA ILE A 165 -14.69 -6.95 6.43
C ILE A 165 -14.36 -7.42 7.85
N ALA A 166 -13.84 -6.53 8.71
CA ALA A 166 -13.52 -6.88 10.10
C ALA A 166 -14.74 -7.29 10.94
N ALA A 167 -15.94 -6.80 10.62
CA ALA A 167 -17.17 -7.24 11.27
C ALA A 167 -17.55 -8.67 10.85
N LEU A 168 -17.36 -9.02 9.58
CA LEU A 168 -17.63 -10.38 9.08
C LEU A 168 -16.72 -11.43 9.73
N THR A 169 -15.52 -11.05 10.20
CA THR A 169 -14.61 -12.00 10.86
C THR A 169 -14.97 -12.33 12.30
N LYS A 170 -15.98 -11.69 12.89
CA LYS A 170 -16.43 -11.94 14.28
C LYS A 170 -17.44 -13.07 14.41
N ASN A 171 -17.82 -13.70 13.30
CA ASN A 171 -18.78 -14.81 13.26
C ASN A 171 -18.11 -16.17 13.54
N GLU A 172 -18.90 -17.19 13.84
CA GLU A 172 -18.42 -18.56 14.18
C GLU A 172 -17.52 -19.16 13.09
N ASN A 173 -17.79 -18.85 11.82
CA ASN A 173 -16.99 -19.29 10.67
C ASN A 173 -16.52 -18.08 9.85
N PRO A 174 -15.43 -17.39 10.28
CA PRO A 174 -14.97 -16.14 9.67
C PRO A 174 -14.70 -16.25 8.17
N SER A 175 -13.96 -17.28 7.74
CA SER A 175 -13.59 -17.49 6.34
C SER A 175 -14.84 -17.64 5.45
N LEU A 176 -15.72 -18.59 5.77
CA LEU A 176 -16.95 -18.84 5.02
C LEU A 176 -17.87 -17.60 4.98
N THR A 177 -17.96 -16.89 6.11
CA THR A 177 -18.78 -15.67 6.22
C THR A 177 -18.25 -14.56 5.33
N VAL A 178 -16.93 -14.35 5.29
CA VAL A 178 -16.30 -13.39 4.39
C VAL A 178 -16.51 -13.80 2.93
N GLU A 179 -16.24 -15.06 2.56
CA GLU A 179 -16.40 -15.53 1.19
C GLU A 179 -17.82 -15.33 0.64
N THR A 180 -18.83 -15.64 1.44
CA THR A 180 -20.25 -15.54 1.04
C THR A 180 -20.78 -14.09 0.99
N ASN A 181 -20.12 -13.14 1.66
CA ASN A 181 -20.58 -11.75 1.76
C ASN A 181 -19.74 -10.74 0.99
N VAL A 182 -18.48 -11.04 0.65
CA VAL A 182 -17.61 -10.13 -0.13
C VAL A 182 -18.24 -9.78 -1.48
N ALA A 183 -18.84 -10.75 -2.18
CA ALA A 183 -19.53 -10.51 -3.45
C ALA A 183 -20.76 -9.59 -3.31
N LYS A 184 -21.37 -9.55 -2.11
CA LYS A 184 -22.52 -8.69 -1.79
C LYS A 184 -22.11 -7.31 -1.31
N MET A 185 -20.84 -7.10 -0.99
CA MET A 185 -20.35 -5.78 -0.57
C MET A 185 -20.55 -4.79 -1.71
N ARG A 186 -21.21 -3.68 -1.41
CA ARG A 186 -21.47 -2.62 -2.38
C ARG A 186 -20.18 -2.21 -3.08
N LEU A 187 -20.24 -2.07 -4.40
CA LEU A 187 -19.16 -1.44 -5.15
C LEU A 187 -19.09 0.04 -4.76
N PRO A 188 -17.89 0.63 -4.67
CA PRO A 188 -17.73 2.05 -4.45
C PRO A 188 -18.53 2.84 -5.48
N ASN A 189 -19.57 3.54 -5.05
CA ASN A 189 -20.44 4.30 -5.94
C ASN A 189 -19.91 5.74 -6.06
N ILE A 190 -18.72 5.87 -6.62
CA ILE A 190 -18.02 7.16 -6.72
C ILE A 190 -18.60 7.97 -7.91
N ASP A 191 -19.05 7.30 -8.97
CA ASP A 191 -19.63 7.95 -10.17
C ASP A 191 -21.05 8.50 -10.00
N LYS A 192 -21.92 7.93 -9.15
CA LYS A 192 -23.28 8.49 -8.97
C LYS A 192 -23.28 9.73 -8.07
N ALA A 193 -22.33 9.88 -7.15
CA ALA A 193 -22.18 11.11 -6.38
C ALA A 193 -21.71 12.29 -7.27
N ALA A 194 -20.87 12.00 -8.25
CA ALA A 194 -20.44 12.93 -9.29
C ALA A 194 -21.60 13.44 -10.16
N LYS A 195 -22.40 12.51 -10.70
CA LYS A 195 -23.50 12.86 -11.63
C LYS A 195 -24.67 13.59 -10.95
N LYS A 196 -24.97 13.32 -9.68
CA LYS A 196 -26.11 13.96 -8.99
C LYS A 196 -25.84 15.43 -8.62
N SER A 197 -24.59 15.78 -8.32
CA SER A 197 -24.20 17.16 -8.00
C SER A 197 -24.26 18.10 -9.21
N ASN A 198 -23.85 17.62 -10.39
CA ASN A 198 -23.92 18.40 -11.63
C ASN A 198 -25.37 18.63 -12.10
N MET A 199 -26.28 17.67 -11.91
CA MET A 199 -27.69 17.89 -12.25
C MET A 199 -28.36 18.94 -11.35
N GLN A 200 -27.98 19.03 -10.07
CA GLN A 200 -28.55 20.03 -9.16
C GLN A 200 -27.99 21.44 -9.39
N SER A 201 -26.71 21.59 -9.76
CA SER A 201 -26.14 22.91 -10.08
C SER A 201 -26.67 23.47 -11.41
N LEU A 202 -26.91 22.60 -12.41
CA LEU A 202 -27.49 23.00 -13.70
C LEU A 202 -28.95 23.46 -13.57
N LEU A 203 -29.72 22.91 -12.64
CA LEU A 203 -31.11 23.33 -12.38
C LEU A 203 -31.20 24.67 -11.59
N SER A 204 -30.12 25.09 -10.93
CA SER A 204 -30.06 26.39 -10.23
C SER A 204 -29.53 27.56 -11.08
N LEU A 205 -28.93 27.27 -12.23
CA LEU A 205 -28.41 28.26 -13.18
C LEU A 205 -29.40 28.61 -14.30
N SER A 206 -30.54 27.92 -14.36
CA SER A 206 -31.58 28.12 -15.38
C SER A 206 -32.78 28.96 -14.89
N LYS A 207 -32.55 29.93 -13.99
CA LYS A 207 -33.56 30.89 -13.54
C LYS A 207 -33.09 32.31 -13.76
#